data_AF-A0A1Y3RH83-F1
#
_entry.id   AF-A0A1Y3RH83-F1
#
_cell.length_a   1.000
_cell.length_b   1.000
_cell.length_c   1.000
_cell.angle_alpha   90.00
_cell.angle_beta   90.00
_cell.angle_gamma   90.00
#
_symmetry.space_group_name_H-M   'P 1'
#
loop_
_entity.id
_entity.type
_entity.pdbx_description
1 polymer ?
#
loop_
_entity_poly.entity_id
_entity_poly.type
_entity_poly.pdbx_seq_one_letter_code
_entity_poly.pdbx_strand_id
1 'polypeptide(L)'
;MRKHMKKILIALLALIVLCAGVWRLRPHSLADIISVDESAIISLACTANISGVSKDGTPFIDNYELQALTGGSKDFIAIIDILNQSGYQQNFQNLFPWAITSVSSNGSSMNANIFLVWGSTEKETCFLTVYDDGKVVVSLGENNGFLVYHATDRSMLDQLVNYVQEHGTKTDK
;
A
#
# COMPACT_ATOMS: atom_id res chain seq x y z
N MET A 1 -39.76 28.56 -8.86
CA MET A 1 -38.90 27.99 -7.78
C MET A 1 -38.45 26.54 -8.00
N ARG A 2 -39.36 25.54 -8.14
CA ARG A 2 -39.00 24.11 -8.25
C ARG A 2 -38.01 23.75 -9.38
N LYS A 3 -38.08 24.43 -10.54
CA LYS A 3 -37.15 24.24 -11.67
C LYS A 3 -35.74 24.78 -11.39
N HIS A 4 -35.62 25.90 -10.68
CA HIS A 4 -34.33 26.47 -10.28
C HIS A 4 -33.66 25.63 -9.19
N MET A 5 -34.46 25.14 -8.23
CA MET A 5 -33.97 24.24 -7.18
C MET A 5 -33.40 22.92 -7.74
N LYS A 6 -34.06 22.34 -8.76
CA LYS A 6 -33.54 21.16 -9.49
C LYS A 6 -32.21 21.45 -10.19
N LYS A 7 -32.07 22.60 -10.85
CA LYS A 7 -30.81 23.00 -11.51
C LYS A 7 -29.67 23.17 -10.50
N ILE A 8 -29.95 23.80 -9.36
CA ILE A 8 -28.98 23.96 -8.27
C ILE A 8 -28.55 22.59 -7.72
N LEU A 9 -29.50 21.69 -7.47
CA LEU A 9 -29.19 20.35 -6.99
C LEU A 9 -28.31 19.56 -7.97
N ILE A 10 -28.63 19.62 -9.26
CA ILE A 10 -27.82 18.97 -10.32
C ILE A 10 -26.41 19.58 -10.36
N ALA A 11 -26.29 20.90 -10.28
CA ALA A 11 -25.00 21.58 -10.28
C ALA A 11 -24.15 21.19 -9.06
N LEU A 12 -24.77 21.09 -7.87
CA LEU A 12 -24.09 20.64 -6.66
C LEU A 12 -23.63 19.18 -6.76
N LEU A 13 -24.48 18.28 -7.28
CA LEU A 13 -24.10 16.89 -7.51
C LEU A 13 -22.93 16.78 -8.49
N ALA A 14 -22.96 17.53 -9.59
CA ALA A 14 -21.86 17.57 -10.55
C ALA A 14 -20.56 18.06 -9.90
N LEU A 15 -20.62 19.10 -9.06
CA LEU A 15 -19.48 19.61 -8.32
C LEU A 15 -18.90 18.55 -7.36
N ILE A 16 -19.75 17.84 -6.61
CA ILE A 16 -19.31 16.77 -5.70
C ILE A 16 -18.60 15.66 -6.49
N VAL A 17 -19.16 15.25 -7.62
CA VAL A 17 -18.54 14.22 -8.49
C VAL A 17 -17.19 14.68 -9.02
N LEU A 18 -17.06 15.94 -9.43
CA LEU A 18 -15.79 16.51 -9.88
C LEU A 18 -14.75 16.55 -8.75
N CYS A 19 -15.13 17.03 -7.56
CA CYS A 19 -14.24 17.04 -6.40
C CYS A 19 -13.79 15.63 -6.00
N ALA A 20 -14.71 14.67 -5.98
CA ALA A 20 -14.40 13.27 -5.70
C ALA A 20 -13.48 12.66 -6.76
N GLY A 21 -13.67 13.02 -8.04
CA GLY A 21 -12.79 12.61 -9.14
C GLY A 21 -11.37 13.16 -9.00
N VAL A 22 -11.21 14.45 -8.70
CA VAL A 22 -9.90 15.06 -8.46
C VAL A 22 -9.22 14.43 -7.25
N TRP A 23 -9.95 14.25 -6.15
CA TRP A 23 -9.45 13.59 -4.94
C TRP A 23 -9.00 12.15 -5.20
N ARG A 24 -9.76 11.39 -6.01
CA ARG A 24 -9.47 9.99 -6.36
C ARG A 24 -8.24 9.84 -7.26
N LEU A 25 -8.08 10.73 -8.24
CA LEU A 25 -7.07 10.59 -9.30
C LEU A 25 -5.74 11.27 -8.97
N ARG A 26 -5.72 12.19 -8.00
CA ARG A 26 -4.48 12.81 -7.54
C ARG A 26 -3.58 11.76 -6.89
N PRO A 27 -2.36 11.54 -7.41
CA PRO A 27 -1.39 10.69 -6.74
C PRO A 27 -0.84 11.40 -5.50
N HIS A 28 -0.67 10.64 -4.43
CA HIS A 28 -0.02 11.04 -3.18
C HIS A 28 1.37 10.41 -3.11
N SER A 29 2.29 11.03 -2.38
CA SER A 29 3.61 10.47 -2.10
C SER A 29 3.53 9.33 -1.06
N LEU A 30 4.63 8.62 -0.83
CA LEU A 30 4.71 7.65 0.27
C LEU A 30 4.50 8.36 1.61
N ALA A 31 5.21 9.47 1.84
CA ALA A 31 5.08 10.29 3.05
C ALA A 31 3.63 10.69 3.36
N ASP A 32 2.85 11.05 2.33
CA ASP A 32 1.43 11.39 2.49
C ASP A 32 0.58 10.21 2.98
N ILE A 33 0.84 8.98 2.53
CA ILE A 33 0.02 7.81 2.90
C ILE A 33 0.44 7.21 4.24
N ILE A 34 1.72 7.33 4.63
CA ILE A 34 2.21 6.88 5.95
C ILE A 34 2.12 7.96 7.02
N SER A 35 1.75 9.19 6.65
CA SER A 35 1.60 10.36 7.53
C SER A 35 2.88 10.79 8.27
N VAL A 36 4.05 10.43 7.73
CA VAL A 36 5.36 10.81 8.26
C VAL A 36 6.35 10.97 7.11
N ASP A 37 7.35 11.84 7.28
CA ASP A 37 8.45 11.94 6.32
C ASP A 37 9.29 10.66 6.34
N GLU A 38 9.77 10.24 5.17
CA GLU A 38 10.56 9.03 5.00
C GLU A 38 11.87 9.07 5.81
N SER A 39 12.43 10.27 6.01
CA SER A 39 13.63 10.46 6.84
C SER A 39 13.42 10.15 8.32
N ALA A 40 12.17 10.09 8.78
CA ALA A 40 11.85 9.69 10.15
C ALA A 40 11.88 8.17 10.34
N ILE A 41 11.78 7.38 9.27
CA ILE A 41 11.77 5.92 9.34
C ILE A 41 13.15 5.44 9.81
N ILE A 42 13.20 4.82 10.98
CA ILE A 42 14.45 4.35 11.60
C ILE A 42 14.72 2.87 11.31
N SER A 43 13.68 2.10 11.02
CA SER A 43 13.77 0.68 10.76
C SER A 43 12.66 0.22 9.84
N LEU A 44 12.94 -0.80 9.03
CA LEU A 44 11.92 -1.51 8.27
C LEU A 44 12.15 -3.02 8.23
N ALA A 45 11.06 -3.75 7.98
CA ALA A 45 11.07 -5.14 7.56
C ALA A 45 10.22 -5.28 6.30
N CYS A 46 10.64 -6.15 5.38
CA CYS A 46 9.91 -6.42 4.15
C CYS A 46 9.85 -7.93 3.91
N THR A 47 8.65 -8.45 3.62
CA THR A 47 8.45 -9.85 3.24
C THR A 47 7.79 -9.93 1.88
N ALA A 48 8.17 -10.93 1.09
CA ALA A 48 7.57 -11.23 -0.20
C ALA A 48 7.00 -12.65 -0.15
N ASN A 49 5.70 -12.77 -0.42
CA ASN A 49 5.00 -14.04 -0.48
C ASN A 49 4.64 -14.32 -1.93
N ILE A 50 4.96 -15.53 -2.38
CA ILE A 50 4.70 -15.98 -3.75
C ILE A 50 4.02 -17.34 -3.65
N SER A 51 2.90 -17.49 -4.31
CA SER A 51 2.13 -18.72 -4.36
C SER A 51 1.76 -19.04 -5.79
N GLY A 52 1.75 -20.32 -6.12
CA GLY A 52 1.48 -20.76 -7.47
C GLY A 52 1.49 -22.27 -7.61
N VAL A 53 1.57 -22.72 -8.86
CA VAL A 53 1.66 -24.12 -9.22
C VAL A 53 2.90 -24.32 -10.07
N SER A 54 3.76 -25.24 -9.65
CA SER A 54 4.98 -25.62 -10.35
C SER A 54 4.67 -26.35 -11.66
N LYS A 55 5.67 -26.52 -12.53
CA LYS A 55 5.50 -27.18 -13.85
C LYS A 55 5.03 -28.63 -13.75
N ASP A 56 5.28 -29.29 -12.62
CA ASP A 56 4.85 -30.65 -12.28
C ASP A 56 3.42 -30.72 -11.71
N GLY A 57 2.74 -29.57 -11.56
CA GLY A 57 1.41 -29.50 -10.97
C GLY A 57 1.40 -29.38 -9.44
N THR A 58 2.56 -29.33 -8.79
CA THR A 58 2.64 -29.20 -7.33
C THR A 58 2.38 -27.76 -6.91
N PRO A 59 1.41 -27.49 -6.01
CA PRO A 59 1.23 -26.15 -5.45
C PRO A 59 2.43 -25.79 -4.57
N PHE A 60 2.85 -24.54 -4.61
CA PHE A 60 3.92 -24.02 -3.75
C PHE A 60 3.53 -22.69 -3.12
N ILE A 61 4.12 -22.43 -1.95
CA ILE A 61 4.10 -21.13 -1.28
C ILE A 61 5.53 -20.87 -0.82
N ASP A 62 6.13 -19.83 -1.36
CA ASP A 62 7.44 -19.35 -0.99
C ASP A 62 7.30 -18.02 -0.24
N ASN A 63 8.08 -17.86 0.83
CA ASN A 63 8.18 -16.63 1.58
C ASN A 63 9.65 -16.22 1.70
N TYR A 64 9.93 -14.95 1.41
CA TYR A 64 11.26 -14.36 1.50
C TYR A 64 11.20 -13.15 2.42
N GLU A 65 12.23 -12.96 3.25
CA GLU A 65 12.21 -11.92 4.28
C GLU A 65 13.52 -11.13 4.33
N LEU A 66 13.39 -9.82 4.41
CA LEU A 66 14.41 -8.86 4.81
C LEU A 66 13.98 -8.27 6.15
N GLN A 67 14.66 -8.64 7.24
CA GLN A 67 14.29 -8.22 8.59
C GLN A 67 15.28 -7.23 9.20
N ALA A 68 14.78 -6.40 10.12
CA ALA A 68 15.56 -5.50 10.98
C ALA A 68 16.51 -4.58 10.18
N LEU A 69 16.06 -4.08 9.03
CA LEU A 69 16.84 -3.17 8.21
C LEU A 69 16.88 -1.80 8.90
N THR A 70 18.08 -1.38 9.32
CA THR A 70 18.28 -0.07 9.93
C THR A 70 18.33 1.03 8.88
N GLY A 71 17.90 2.23 9.28
CA GLY A 71 17.94 3.42 8.45
C GLY A 71 19.33 3.65 7.85
N GLY A 72 19.38 3.84 6.53
CA GLY A 72 20.61 4.07 5.77
C GLY A 72 21.37 2.82 5.32
N SER A 73 20.93 1.60 5.67
CA SER A 73 21.45 0.38 5.05
C SER A 73 21.07 0.31 3.57
N LYS A 74 21.84 -0.41 2.75
CA LYS A 74 21.59 -0.55 1.31
C LYS A 74 20.17 -1.08 1.04
N ASP A 75 19.77 -2.13 1.75
CA ASP A 75 18.47 -2.76 1.57
C ASP A 75 17.32 -1.88 2.08
N PHE A 76 17.54 -1.13 3.15
CA PHE A 76 16.59 -0.11 3.59
C PHE A 76 16.32 0.92 2.49
N ILE A 77 17.40 1.51 1.94
CA ILE A 77 17.30 2.56 0.91
C ILE A 77 16.62 2.00 -0.33
N ALA A 78 16.99 0.79 -0.77
CA ALA A 78 16.40 0.18 -1.96
C ALA A 78 14.89 -0.05 -1.83
N ILE A 79 14.41 -0.55 -0.68
CA ILE A 79 12.97 -0.75 -0.45
C ILE A 79 12.23 0.59 -0.43
N ILE A 80 12.76 1.61 0.25
CA ILE A 80 12.16 2.95 0.27
C ILE A 80 12.15 3.58 -1.13
N ASP A 81 13.24 3.46 -1.90
CA ASP A 81 13.33 3.96 -3.27
C ASP A 81 12.31 3.27 -4.19
N ILE A 82 12.06 1.97 -4.05
CA ILE A 82 11.03 1.26 -4.83
C ILE A 82 9.64 1.81 -4.49
N LEU A 83 9.34 2.06 -3.22
CA LEU A 83 8.06 2.63 -2.81
C LEU A 83 7.89 4.06 -3.36
N ASN A 84 8.95 4.89 -3.29
CA ASN A 84 8.95 6.28 -3.73
C ASN A 84 8.84 6.49 -5.25
N GLN A 85 9.16 5.46 -6.05
CA GLN A 85 8.97 5.51 -7.49
C GLN A 85 7.49 5.58 -7.89
N SER A 86 6.59 5.14 -7.02
CA SER A 86 5.15 5.18 -7.27
C SER A 86 4.48 6.36 -6.57
N GLY A 87 3.42 6.88 -7.19
CA GLY A 87 2.39 7.63 -6.50
C GLY A 87 1.28 6.70 -6.01
N TYR A 88 0.44 7.20 -5.11
CA TYR A 88 -0.65 6.45 -4.50
C TYR A 88 -1.98 7.18 -4.64
N GLN A 89 -2.88 6.60 -5.41
CA GLN A 89 -4.22 7.15 -5.61
C GLN A 89 -5.19 6.59 -4.58
N GLN A 90 -5.99 7.46 -3.97
CA GLN A 90 -6.98 7.11 -2.94
C GLN A 90 -7.97 6.04 -3.43
N ASN A 91 -8.54 5.20 -2.56
CA ASN A 91 -9.70 4.39 -2.91
C ASN A 91 -10.97 5.06 -2.36
N PHE A 92 -12.09 4.98 -3.09
CA PHE A 92 -13.38 5.50 -2.60
C PHE A 92 -13.82 4.86 -1.27
N GLN A 93 -13.33 3.64 -0.97
CA GLN A 93 -13.56 3.00 0.33
C GLN A 93 -13.06 3.87 1.51
N ASN A 94 -12.03 4.68 1.31
CA ASN A 94 -11.48 5.57 2.35
C ASN A 94 -12.42 6.75 2.67
N LEU A 95 -13.45 7.01 1.87
CA LEU A 95 -14.47 8.03 2.16
C LEU A 95 -15.59 7.50 3.05
N PHE A 96 -15.65 6.20 3.29
CA PHE A 96 -16.70 5.65 4.14
C PHE A 96 -16.46 6.05 5.60
N PRO A 97 -17.53 6.37 6.34
CA PRO A 97 -17.43 6.84 7.72
C PRO A 97 -17.11 5.73 8.73
N TRP A 98 -16.98 4.49 8.29
CA TRP A 98 -16.64 3.33 9.12
C TRP A 98 -15.27 2.78 8.73
N ALA A 99 -14.60 2.14 9.69
CA ALA A 99 -13.30 1.53 9.47
C ALA A 99 -13.37 0.37 8.46
N ILE A 100 -12.34 0.29 7.61
CA ILE A 100 -12.13 -0.87 6.73
C ILE A 100 -11.36 -1.91 7.53
N THR A 101 -11.97 -3.05 7.81
CA THR A 101 -11.37 -4.13 8.64
C THR A 101 -10.94 -5.34 7.82
N SER A 102 -11.25 -5.36 6.52
CA SER A 102 -10.82 -6.41 5.59
C SER A 102 -10.66 -5.82 4.21
N VAL A 103 -9.62 -6.28 3.52
CA VAL A 103 -9.37 -5.94 2.12
C VAL A 103 -9.06 -7.22 1.38
N SER A 104 -9.70 -7.42 0.23
CA SER A 104 -9.40 -8.52 -0.68
C SER A 104 -8.73 -8.01 -1.94
N SER A 105 -7.80 -8.80 -2.46
CA SER A 105 -7.24 -8.68 -3.80
C SER A 105 -7.87 -9.74 -4.71
N ASN A 106 -7.87 -9.47 -6.01
CA ASN A 106 -8.40 -10.41 -6.99
C ASN A 106 -7.35 -11.48 -7.30
N GLY A 107 -7.23 -12.49 -6.44
CA GLY A 107 -6.36 -13.65 -6.68
C GLY A 107 -4.87 -13.30 -6.71
N SER A 108 -4.34 -12.88 -5.56
CA SER A 108 -2.93 -12.51 -5.42
C SER A 108 -2.03 -13.75 -5.43
N SER A 109 -1.39 -14.01 -6.57
CA SER A 109 -0.30 -14.99 -6.65
C SER A 109 0.95 -14.50 -5.91
N MET A 110 1.08 -13.19 -5.74
CA MET A 110 2.19 -12.57 -5.01
C MET A 110 1.74 -11.34 -4.24
N ASN A 111 2.36 -11.09 -3.09
CA ASN A 111 2.24 -9.86 -2.34
C ASN A 111 3.54 -9.52 -1.62
N ALA A 112 3.73 -8.24 -1.32
CA ALA A 112 4.80 -7.76 -0.46
C ALA A 112 4.21 -7.09 0.78
N ASN A 113 4.73 -7.42 1.96
CA ASN A 113 4.35 -6.79 3.22
C ASN A 113 5.53 -6.00 3.77
N ILE A 114 5.30 -4.74 4.13
CA ILE A 114 6.33 -3.83 4.61
C ILE A 114 5.89 -3.31 5.97
N PHE A 115 6.77 -3.43 6.96
CA PHE A 115 6.57 -2.86 8.29
C PHE A 115 7.60 -1.76 8.51
N LEU A 116 7.12 -0.53 8.65
CA LEU A 116 7.91 0.67 8.88
C LEU A 116 7.81 1.09 10.34
N VAL A 117 8.92 1.53 10.91
CA VAL A 117 9.02 1.99 12.30
C VAL A 117 9.81 3.28 12.36
N TRP A 118 9.31 4.28 13.09
CA TRP A 118 10.01 5.55 13.38
C TRP A 118 10.08 5.88 14.88
N GLY A 119 9.63 4.97 15.75
CA GLY A 119 9.67 5.14 17.20
C GLY A 119 9.45 3.84 17.95
N SER A 120 9.05 3.93 19.21
CA SER A 120 8.91 2.78 20.12
C SER A 120 7.46 2.44 20.48
N THR A 121 6.51 3.23 20.00
CA THR A 121 5.08 3.04 20.25
C THR A 121 4.36 2.55 19.01
N GLU A 122 3.19 1.94 19.19
CA GLU A 122 2.35 1.47 18.07
C GLU A 122 2.01 2.62 17.10
N LYS A 123 1.75 3.83 17.61
CA LYS A 123 1.48 5.04 16.80
C LYS A 123 2.63 5.42 15.86
N GLU A 124 3.83 4.93 16.16
CA GLU A 124 5.06 5.23 15.41
C GLU A 124 5.44 4.10 14.45
N THR A 125 4.42 3.39 13.95
CA THR A 125 4.56 2.30 13.01
C THR A 125 3.54 2.38 11.88
N CYS A 126 3.89 1.80 10.74
CA CYS A 126 3.01 1.61 9.61
C CYS A 126 3.23 0.24 8.98
N PHE A 127 2.15 -0.48 8.73
CA PHE A 127 2.16 -1.70 7.94
C PHE A 127 1.55 -1.45 6.57
N LEU A 128 2.25 -1.87 5.52
CA LEU A 128 1.78 -1.81 4.14
C LEU A 128 1.70 -3.22 3.55
N THR A 129 0.64 -3.51 2.80
CA THR A 129 0.57 -4.68 1.92
C THR A 129 0.35 -4.22 0.49
N VAL A 130 1.22 -4.66 -0.41
CA VAL A 130 1.13 -4.43 -1.85
C VAL A 130 0.64 -5.71 -2.51
N TYR A 131 -0.46 -5.60 -3.25
CA TYR A 131 -1.06 -6.68 -4.02
C TYR A 131 -0.80 -6.54 -5.52
N ASP A 132 -0.95 -7.65 -6.24
CA ASP A 132 -0.73 -7.80 -7.68
C ASP A 132 -1.68 -6.97 -8.55
N ASP A 133 -2.91 -6.72 -8.07
CA ASP A 133 -3.85 -5.80 -8.70
C ASP A 133 -3.51 -4.31 -8.47
N GLY A 134 -2.32 -4.02 -7.92
CA GLY A 134 -1.77 -2.69 -7.63
C GLY A 134 -2.43 -2.01 -6.43
N LYS A 135 -3.29 -2.71 -5.67
CA LYS A 135 -3.78 -2.19 -4.40
C LYS A 135 -2.65 -2.12 -3.38
N VAL A 136 -2.64 -1.04 -2.62
CA VAL A 136 -1.75 -0.85 -1.48
C VAL A 136 -2.64 -0.61 -0.26
N VAL A 137 -2.55 -1.50 0.71
CA VAL A 137 -3.29 -1.41 1.96
C VAL A 137 -2.36 -0.88 3.02
N VAL A 138 -2.77 0.17 3.72
CA VAL A 138 -1.98 0.86 4.74
C VAL A 138 -2.70 0.75 6.08
N SER A 139 -1.98 0.31 7.10
CA SER A 139 -2.41 0.28 8.49
C SER A 139 -1.43 1.14 9.30
N LEU A 140 -1.88 2.32 9.72
CA LEU A 140 -1.15 3.15 10.67
C LEU A 140 -1.42 2.60 12.07
N GLY A 141 -0.42 2.49 12.94
CA GLY A 141 -0.56 1.64 14.13
C GLY A 141 -1.71 1.99 15.09
N GLU A 142 -2.04 3.26 15.35
CA GLU A 142 -3.21 3.61 16.19
C GLU A 142 -4.55 3.60 15.43
N ASN A 143 -4.54 3.33 14.13
CA ASN A 143 -5.74 3.43 13.31
C ASN A 143 -6.59 2.16 13.45
N ASN A 144 -7.89 2.34 13.70
CA ASN A 144 -8.85 1.24 13.87
C ASN A 144 -9.27 0.57 12.54
N GLY A 145 -8.49 0.75 11.47
CA GLY A 145 -8.77 0.17 10.17
C GLY A 145 -7.74 0.56 9.11
N PHE A 146 -7.97 0.02 7.93
CA PHE A 146 -7.11 0.19 6.78
C PHE A 146 -7.46 1.42 5.96
N LEU A 147 -6.45 1.99 5.32
CA LEU A 147 -6.59 2.86 4.16
C LEU A 147 -6.18 2.08 2.92
N VAL A 148 -6.96 2.22 1.85
CA VAL A 148 -6.70 1.51 0.59
C VAL A 148 -6.31 2.51 -0.48
N TYR A 149 -5.21 2.24 -1.16
CA TYR A 149 -4.70 3.04 -2.26
C TYR A 149 -4.48 2.15 -3.48
N HIS A 150 -4.21 2.78 -4.61
CA HIS A 150 -3.74 2.14 -5.83
C HIS A 150 -2.41 2.76 -6.22
N ALA A 151 -1.37 1.93 -6.35
CA ALA A 151 -0.10 2.36 -6.89
C ALA A 151 -0.27 2.80 -8.35
N THR A 152 0.35 3.92 -8.71
CA THR A 152 0.39 4.38 -10.11
C THR A 152 1.40 3.59 -10.92
N ASP A 153 2.50 3.13 -10.30
CA ASP A 153 3.43 2.20 -10.92
C ASP A 153 2.98 0.76 -10.68
N ARG A 154 2.66 0.07 -11.77
CA ARG A 154 2.21 -1.33 -11.74
C ARG A 154 3.33 -2.33 -11.54
N SER A 155 4.58 -1.93 -11.76
CA SER A 155 5.76 -2.78 -11.57
C SER A 155 6.27 -2.80 -10.13
N MET A 156 5.77 -1.92 -9.25
CA MET A 156 6.25 -1.77 -7.88
C MET A 156 6.26 -3.10 -7.11
N LEU A 157 5.23 -3.93 -7.27
CA LEU A 157 5.19 -5.25 -6.61
C LEU A 157 6.28 -6.17 -7.13
N ASP A 158 6.44 -6.27 -8.46
CA ASP A 158 7.47 -7.13 -9.05
C ASP A 158 8.86 -6.68 -8.60
N GLN A 159 9.11 -5.36 -8.52
CA GLN A 159 10.37 -4.81 -8.01
C GLN A 159 10.61 -5.19 -6.54
N LEU A 160 9.60 -5.03 -5.67
CA LEU A 160 9.69 -5.42 -4.26
C LEU A 160 9.95 -6.91 -4.11
N VAL A 161 9.17 -7.74 -4.80
CA VAL A 161 9.27 -9.21 -4.74
C VAL A 161 10.65 -9.66 -5.21
N ASN A 162 11.09 -9.21 -6.40
CA ASN A 162 12.40 -9.58 -6.94
C ASN A 162 13.54 -9.15 -6.01
N TYR A 163 13.47 -7.92 -5.46
CA TYR A 163 14.49 -7.43 -4.55
C TYR A 163 14.61 -8.29 -3.29
N VAL A 164 13.47 -8.59 -2.65
CA VAL A 164 13.41 -9.41 -1.43
C VAL A 164 13.81 -10.86 -1.72
N GLN A 165 13.49 -11.40 -2.90
CA GLN A 165 13.95 -12.73 -3.30
C GLN A 165 15.48 -12.80 -3.48
N GLU A 166 16.08 -11.77 -4.07
CA GLU A 166 17.51 -11.74 -4.37
C GLU A 166 18.36 -11.46 -3.12
N HIS A 167 17.89 -10.58 -2.23
CA HIS A 167 18.66 -10.09 -1.09
C HIS A 167 18.19 -10.66 0.26
N GLY A 168 16.97 -11.17 0.33
CA GLY A 168 16.38 -11.72 1.54
C GLY A 168 16.69 -13.19 1.76
N THR A 169 16.19 -13.72 2.87
CA THR A 169 16.31 -15.15 3.20
C THR A 169 14.99 -15.84 2.90
N LYS A 170 15.04 -16.96 2.17
CA LYS A 170 13.89 -17.84 2.01
C LYS A 170 13.55 -18.46 3.36
N THR A 171 12.31 -18.33 3.77
CA THR A 171 11.81 -18.90 5.02
C THR A 171 11.04 -20.17 4.69
N ASP A 172 11.66 -21.32 4.97
CA ASP A 172 10.97 -22.60 4.92
C ASP A 172 10.14 -22.72 6.20
N LYS A 173 8.82 -22.60 6.09
CA LYS A 173 7.88 -22.95 7.18
C LYS A 173 7.33 -24.34 6.98
#